data_AF-A0A672RE43-F1
#
_entry.id   AF-A0A672RE43-F1
#
_cell.length_a   1.000
_cell.length_b   1.000
_cell.length_c   1.000
_cell.angle_alpha   90.00
_cell.angle_beta   90.00
_cell.angle_gamma   90.00
#
_symmetry.space_group_name_H-M   'P 1'
#
loop_
_entity.id
_entity.type
_entity.pdbx_description
1 polymer ?
#
loop_
_entity_poly.entity_id
_entity_poly.type
_entity_poly.pdbx_seq_one_letter_code
_entity_poly.pdbx_strand_id
1 'polypeptide(L)'
;MWSQFNGVLLYSTRGITSANQFTVHRQLPLHGMTIRESEDEWGVPHSFTLMVQQQSLVVAACSESEMEKWMEDLKMAVDMAEESNGPTADLLTAKFSGASEVESEDDLCGSRTSLQRNGNDSANTLHRGNTTAHVCWHRNTSVSKLDFSIAIENQLSGNLLRKFKNSNGWQKLWVVFTNFTLFFYKTHEDEYPLASLPLLGYSVTHAGESENIHRDHVFKLHFKSHIYYFRTESEYFFERYSKIHYSTKRYSKQRSGRRF
;
A
#
# COMPACT_ATOMS: atom_id res chain seq x y z
N MET A 1 9.13 8.77 1.25
CA MET A 1 7.73 8.38 1.03
C MET A 1 7.11 9.49 0.21
N TRP A 2 6.54 9.17 -0.94
CA TRP A 2 5.86 10.12 -1.80
C TRP A 2 4.36 9.88 -1.71
N SER A 3 3.56 10.94 -1.71
CA SER A 3 2.11 10.82 -1.66
C SER A 3 1.46 11.96 -2.43
N GLN A 4 0.52 11.64 -3.31
CA GLN A 4 -0.21 12.62 -4.10
C GLN A 4 -1.63 12.77 -3.53
N PHE A 5 -2.06 14.01 -3.29
CA PHE A 5 -3.37 14.35 -2.75
C PHE A 5 -3.87 15.66 -3.37
N ASN A 6 -5.08 15.67 -3.94
CA ASN A 6 -5.85 16.87 -4.30
C ASN A 6 -5.00 18.06 -4.83
N GLY A 7 -4.26 17.86 -5.91
CA GLY A 7 -3.47 18.95 -6.53
C GLY A 7 -2.10 19.21 -5.89
N VAL A 8 -1.68 18.42 -4.90
CA VAL A 8 -0.37 18.55 -4.22
C VAL A 8 0.36 17.21 -4.19
N LEU A 9 1.66 17.26 -4.45
CA LEU A 9 2.59 16.15 -4.24
C LEU A 9 3.41 16.38 -2.96
N LEU A 10 3.31 15.45 -2.02
CA LEU A 10 4.01 15.47 -0.74
C LEU A 10 5.22 14.54 -0.78
N TYR A 11 6.36 15.07 -0.33
CA TYR A 11 7.54 14.30 0.01
C TYR A 11 7.67 14.21 1.52
N SER A 12 7.70 12.98 2.05
CA SER A 12 7.86 12.71 3.47
C SER A 12 9.07 11.82 3.74
N THR A 13 9.76 12.12 4.83
CA THR A 13 10.83 11.28 5.38
C THR A 13 10.31 10.52 6.60
N ARG A 14 10.89 9.37 6.90
CA ARG A 14 10.60 8.68 8.17
C ARG A 14 11.46 9.34 9.26
N GLY A 15 10.82 9.87 10.29
CA GLY A 15 11.52 10.42 11.45
C GLY A 15 12.23 9.34 12.26
N ILE A 16 13.24 9.72 13.04
CA ILE A 16 13.97 8.84 13.98
C ILE A 16 13.14 8.61 15.27
N THR A 17 11.89 9.08 15.32
CA THR A 17 11.04 8.98 16.50
C THR A 17 10.50 7.56 16.71
N SER A 18 10.33 7.20 17.99
CA SER A 18 9.72 5.94 18.44
C SER A 18 8.28 5.73 17.95
N ALA A 19 7.64 6.79 17.43
CA ALA A 19 6.24 6.79 17.04
C ALA A 19 5.93 6.12 15.68
N ASN A 20 6.92 5.69 14.89
CA ASN A 20 6.72 5.09 13.55
C ASN A 20 5.82 5.98 12.67
N GLN A 21 6.20 7.25 12.50
CA GLN A 21 5.46 8.26 11.76
C GLN A 21 6.29 8.83 10.59
N PHE A 22 5.61 9.33 9.57
CA PHE A 22 6.22 10.05 8.45
C PHE A 22 6.06 11.56 8.66
N THR A 23 7.16 12.29 8.50
CA THR A 23 7.19 13.76 8.56
C THR A 23 7.24 14.33 7.15
N VAL A 24 6.30 15.21 6.82
CA VAL A 24 6.26 15.90 5.53
C VAL A 24 7.42 16.90 5.47
N HIS A 25 8.26 16.78 4.45
CA HIS A 25 9.43 17.63 4.25
C HIS A 25 9.22 18.67 3.14
N ARG A 26 8.51 18.30 2.07
CA ARG A 26 8.16 19.25 0.99
C ARG A 26 6.75 19.00 0.47
N GLN A 27 6.15 20.07 -0.04
CA GLN A 27 4.89 20.06 -0.76
C GLN A 27 5.13 20.75 -2.10
N LEU A 28 4.73 20.10 -3.19
CA LEU A 28 4.86 20.62 -4.55
C LEU A 28 3.45 20.76 -5.14
N PRO A 29 3.02 21.96 -5.57
CA PRO A 29 1.76 22.09 -6.28
C PRO A 29 1.85 21.35 -7.62
N LEU A 30 0.75 20.72 -8.04
CA LEU A 30 0.68 20.02 -9.32
C LEU A 30 0.37 20.97 -10.48
N HIS A 31 -0.33 22.08 -10.22
CA HIS A 31 -0.67 23.04 -11.27
C HIS A 31 0.58 23.67 -11.89
N GLY A 32 0.73 23.59 -13.21
CA GLY A 32 1.91 24.07 -13.94
C GLY A 32 3.19 23.27 -13.65
N MET A 33 3.06 22.06 -13.12
CA MET A 33 4.18 21.16 -12.90
C MET A 33 4.57 20.46 -14.21
N THR A 34 5.85 20.45 -14.53
CA THR A 34 6.40 19.76 -15.69
C THR A 34 7.26 18.58 -15.24
N ILE A 35 7.11 17.46 -15.95
CA ILE A 35 7.70 16.17 -15.59
C ILE A 35 8.46 15.64 -16.80
N ARG A 36 9.75 15.36 -16.62
CA ARG A 36 10.64 14.90 -17.70
C ARG A 36 11.55 13.78 -17.25
N GLU A 37 11.85 12.85 -18.15
CA GLU A 37 12.92 11.88 -17.93
C GLU A 37 14.27 12.61 -17.85
N SER A 38 15.16 12.11 -16.99
CA SER A 38 16.43 12.79 -16.71
C SER A 38 17.56 11.84 -16.35
N GLU A 39 17.45 10.57 -16.75
CA GLU A 39 18.46 9.55 -16.52
C GLU A 39 19.81 9.96 -17.12
N ASP A 40 19.82 10.39 -18.39
CA ASP A 40 21.04 10.82 -19.09
C ASP A 40 21.66 12.10 -18.53
N GLU A 41 20.84 13.03 -18.05
CA GLU A 41 21.29 14.32 -17.54
C GLU A 41 22.00 14.19 -16.19
N TRP A 42 21.46 13.36 -15.30
CA TRP A 42 21.97 13.20 -13.94
C TRP A 42 22.85 11.95 -13.77
N GLY A 43 22.90 11.06 -14.76
CA GLY A 43 23.58 9.77 -14.66
C GLY A 43 22.98 8.86 -13.58
N VAL A 44 21.72 9.10 -13.20
CA VAL A 44 21.02 8.35 -12.16
C VAL A 44 19.99 7.44 -12.84
N PRO A 45 20.11 6.10 -12.73
CA PRO A 45 19.19 5.17 -13.35
C PRO A 45 17.74 5.40 -12.90
N HIS A 46 16.80 5.29 -13.83
CA HIS A 46 15.37 5.37 -13.59
C HIS A 46 14.96 6.68 -12.90
N SER A 47 15.59 7.78 -13.31
CA SER A 47 15.34 9.09 -12.74
C SER A 47 14.57 10.03 -13.66
N PHE A 48 13.72 10.84 -13.03
CA PHE A 48 12.92 11.87 -13.65
C PHE A 48 13.01 13.15 -12.84
N THR A 49 12.85 14.29 -13.51
CA THR A 49 12.89 15.62 -12.91
C THR A 49 11.49 16.21 -12.85
N LEU A 50 11.15 16.69 -11.67
CA LEU A 50 9.94 17.42 -11.33
C LEU A 50 10.27 18.91 -11.27
N MET A 51 9.67 19.72 -12.14
CA MET A 51 9.90 21.16 -12.17
C MET A 51 8.57 21.89 -11.98
N VAL A 52 8.49 22.73 -10.96
CA VAL A 52 7.31 23.57 -10.68
C VAL A 52 7.76 24.93 -10.16
N GLN A 53 7.28 26.00 -10.79
CA GLN A 53 7.68 27.38 -10.48
C GLN A 53 9.23 27.53 -10.44
N GLN A 54 9.81 27.85 -9.28
CA GLN A 54 11.26 27.98 -9.06
C GLN A 54 11.90 26.74 -8.41
N GLN A 55 11.15 25.64 -8.30
CA GLN A 55 11.60 24.41 -7.65
C GLN A 55 11.87 23.33 -8.70
N SER A 56 13.05 22.72 -8.62
CA SER A 56 13.41 21.54 -9.40
C SER A 56 13.84 20.43 -8.46
N LEU A 57 13.37 19.21 -8.72
CA LEU A 57 13.69 18.04 -7.92
C LEU A 57 13.86 16.80 -8.79
N VAL A 58 14.98 16.11 -8.59
CA VAL A 58 15.28 14.84 -9.25
C VAL A 58 14.80 13.70 -8.35
N VAL A 59 14.04 12.78 -8.92
CA VAL A 59 13.49 11.60 -8.23
C VAL A 59 13.98 10.35 -8.97
N ALA A 60 14.57 9.42 -8.22
CA ALA A 60 14.96 8.10 -8.74
C ALA A 60 13.98 7.03 -8.26
N ALA A 61 13.46 6.23 -9.18
CA ALA A 61 12.61 5.08 -8.87
C ALA A 61 13.45 3.82 -8.62
N CYS A 62 12.84 2.80 -8.01
CA CYS A 62 13.52 1.52 -7.76
C CYS A 62 13.61 0.61 -9.01
N SER A 63 12.91 0.96 -10.09
CA SER A 63 12.95 0.29 -11.39
C SER A 63 12.37 1.21 -12.46
N GLU A 64 12.71 0.94 -13.73
CA GLU A 64 12.10 1.61 -14.89
C GLU A 64 10.57 1.54 -14.87
N SER A 65 10.00 0.36 -14.59
CA SER A 65 8.55 0.20 -14.51
C SER A 65 7.89 1.04 -13.41
N GLU A 66 8.55 1.25 -12.28
CA GLU A 66 8.02 2.14 -11.24
C GLU A 66 8.17 3.61 -11.64
N MET A 67 9.27 3.98 -12.32
CA MET A 67 9.45 5.32 -12.88
C MET A 67 8.30 5.67 -13.84
N GLU A 68 8.03 4.81 -14.82
CA GLU A 68 6.96 5.00 -15.81
C GLU A 68 5.60 5.20 -15.14
N LYS A 69 5.26 4.36 -14.16
CA LYS A 69 3.99 4.47 -13.41
C LYS A 69 3.89 5.79 -12.65
N TRP A 70 4.96 6.19 -11.96
CA TRP A 70 4.97 7.46 -11.24
C TRP A 70 4.80 8.64 -12.20
N MET A 71 5.48 8.63 -13.34
CA MET A 71 5.35 9.70 -14.33
C MET A 71 3.95 9.73 -14.95
N GLU A 72 3.34 8.59 -15.27
CA GLU A 72 1.99 8.50 -15.82
C GLU A 72 0.95 9.02 -14.81
N ASP A 73 0.98 8.53 -13.57
CA ASP A 73 0.06 8.96 -12.50
C ASP A 73 0.20 10.46 -12.21
N LEU A 74 1.44 10.98 -12.18
CA LEU A 74 1.68 12.39 -11.92
C LEU A 74 1.22 13.27 -13.10
N LYS A 75 1.50 12.90 -14.35
CA LYS A 75 1.01 13.64 -15.52
C LYS A 75 -0.51 13.73 -15.53
N MET A 76 -1.18 12.59 -15.33
CA MET A 76 -2.64 12.55 -15.21
C MET A 76 -3.15 13.43 -14.06
N ALA A 77 -2.46 13.43 -12.92
CA ALA A 77 -2.84 14.26 -11.78
C ALA A 77 -2.62 15.77 -12.02
N VAL A 78 -1.62 16.15 -12.82
CA VAL A 78 -1.40 17.54 -13.27
C VAL A 78 -2.54 17.95 -14.21
N ASP A 79 -2.84 17.14 -15.22
CA ASP A 79 -3.91 17.41 -16.19
C ASP A 79 -5.26 17.63 -15.46
N MET A 80 -5.61 16.74 -14.52
CA MET A 80 -6.82 16.88 -13.71
C MET A 80 -6.81 18.15 -12.83
N ALA A 81 -5.64 18.57 -12.33
CA ALA A 81 -5.52 19.77 -11.52
C ALA A 81 -5.67 21.06 -12.35
N GLU A 82 -5.27 21.04 -13.63
CA GLU A 82 -5.46 22.14 -14.57
C GLU A 82 -6.92 22.27 -15.03
N GLU A 83 -7.63 21.15 -15.16
CA GLU A 83 -9.07 21.14 -15.48
C GLU A 83 -9.95 21.59 -14.30
N SER A 84 -9.50 21.41 -13.06
CA SER A 84 -10.25 21.71 -11.83
C SER A 84 -10.30 23.20 -11.43
N ASN A 85 -10.11 24.14 -12.37
CA ASN A 85 -10.09 25.59 -12.14
C ASN A 85 -11.45 26.19 -11.67
N GLY A 86 -11.90 25.81 -10.46
CA GLY A 86 -12.85 26.54 -9.61
C GLY A 86 -12.13 27.07 -8.36
N PRO A 87 -12.65 28.13 -7.71
CA PRO A 87 -11.94 28.89 -6.68
C PRO A 87 -11.83 28.10 -5.37
N THR A 88 -10.85 27.21 -5.26
CA THR A 88 -10.46 26.52 -4.02
C THR A 88 -8.95 26.51 -3.79
N ALA A 89 -8.20 27.31 -4.56
CA ALA A 89 -6.75 27.40 -4.47
C ALA A 89 -6.22 28.18 -3.24
N ASP A 90 -7.09 28.82 -2.45
CA ASP A 90 -6.64 29.73 -1.39
C ASP A 90 -6.51 29.13 0.02
N LEU A 91 -6.82 27.85 0.25
CA LEU A 91 -6.85 27.32 1.63
C LEU A 91 -5.52 26.78 2.18
N LEU A 92 -4.42 26.73 1.42
CA LEU A 92 -3.17 26.12 1.90
C LEU A 92 -1.96 27.07 1.96
N THR A 93 -2.17 28.39 1.95
CA THR A 93 -1.14 29.36 2.34
C THR A 93 -1.15 29.60 3.86
N ALA A 94 -1.22 28.54 4.67
CA ALA A 94 -0.91 28.65 6.08
C ALA A 94 0.61 28.55 6.25
N LYS A 95 1.26 29.72 6.30
CA LYS A 95 2.66 29.86 6.69
C LYS A 95 2.88 29.14 8.03
N PHE A 96 3.67 28.07 8.03
CA PHE A 96 4.30 27.57 9.25
C PHE A 96 5.47 28.49 9.62
N SER A 97 5.15 29.66 10.17
CA SER A 97 6.07 30.45 10.98
C SER A 97 5.77 30.16 12.44
N GLY A 98 6.68 29.47 13.12
CA GLY A 98 6.50 29.03 14.50
C GLY A 98 6.33 30.19 15.48
N ALA A 99 5.55 29.95 16.54
CA ALA A 99 5.73 30.49 17.89
C ALA A 99 4.60 29.98 18.80
N SER A 100 5.02 29.40 19.93
CA SER A 100 4.42 29.44 21.27
C SER A 100 3.10 28.72 21.60
N GLU A 101 3.23 27.87 22.61
CA GLU A 101 2.29 27.51 23.68
C GLU A 101 1.11 28.46 23.87
N VAL A 102 -0.10 27.90 23.86
CA VAL A 102 -1.17 28.17 24.85
C VAL A 102 -2.19 27.05 24.78
N GLU A 103 -2.42 26.42 25.94
CA GLU A 103 -3.50 25.49 26.19
C GLU A 103 -4.86 26.18 26.02
N SER A 104 -5.80 25.49 25.39
CA SER A 104 -7.23 25.73 25.57
C SER A 104 -7.98 24.45 25.23
N GLU A 105 -8.47 23.82 26.28
CA GLU A 105 -9.49 22.76 26.24
C GLU A 105 -10.80 23.38 25.73
N ASP A 106 -11.49 22.70 24.80
CA ASP A 106 -12.95 22.68 24.80
C ASP A 106 -13.48 21.54 23.90
N ASP A 107 -14.18 20.63 24.57
CA ASP A 107 -14.87 19.45 24.08
C ASP A 107 -16.20 19.79 23.38
N LEU A 108 -16.44 19.23 22.18
CA LEU A 108 -17.74 18.76 21.66
C LEU A 108 -17.42 17.83 20.47
N CYS A 109 -17.89 16.60 20.27
CA CYS A 109 -19.03 15.84 20.78
C CYS A 109 -18.69 14.35 20.60
N GLY A 110 -18.92 13.56 21.65
CA GLY A 110 -18.73 12.12 21.63
C GLY A 110 -19.92 11.35 21.07
N SER A 111 -19.64 10.17 20.53
CA SER A 111 -20.40 8.99 20.92
C SER A 111 -19.44 7.89 21.31
N ARG A 112 -19.41 7.71 22.64
CA ARG A 112 -18.65 6.75 23.42
C ARG A 112 -19.31 5.39 23.29
N THR A 113 -18.51 4.34 23.17
CA THR A 113 -18.59 3.22 24.13
C THR A 113 -17.18 2.72 24.40
N SER A 114 -16.51 3.32 25.38
CA SER A 114 -15.36 2.73 26.05
C SER A 114 -15.59 2.82 27.56
N LEU A 115 -15.85 1.67 28.17
CA LEU A 115 -15.70 1.50 29.61
C LEU A 115 -14.21 1.24 29.86
N GLN A 116 -13.57 2.17 30.56
CA GLN A 116 -12.25 1.94 31.15
C GLN A 116 -12.36 0.83 32.19
N ARG A 117 -11.48 -0.16 32.10
CA ARG A 117 -11.12 -1.01 33.23
C ARG A 117 -9.60 -1.10 33.31
N ASN A 118 -9.08 -0.62 34.45
CA ASN A 118 -7.69 -0.72 34.88
C ASN A 118 -7.11 -2.13 34.71
N GLY A 119 -5.85 -2.21 34.28
CA GLY A 119 -4.98 -3.37 34.50
C GLY A 119 -4.25 -3.88 33.27
N ASN A 120 -2.93 -3.62 33.25
CA ASN A 120 -1.85 -4.36 32.59
C ASN A 120 -1.46 -3.95 31.14
N ASP A 121 -0.37 -3.18 31.09
CA ASP A 121 0.39 -2.69 29.93
C ASP A 121 1.06 -3.79 29.08
N SER A 122 0.30 -4.72 28.50
CA SER A 122 0.87 -5.69 27.54
C SER A 122 -0.03 -6.13 26.39
N ALA A 123 -1.30 -5.74 26.36
CA ALA A 123 -2.24 -6.15 25.31
C ALA A 123 -2.44 -5.09 24.20
N ASN A 124 -2.10 -3.82 24.44
CA ASN A 124 -2.38 -2.73 23.50
C ASN A 124 -1.34 -2.54 22.39
N THR A 125 -0.25 -3.33 22.38
CA THR A 125 0.80 -3.24 21.36
C THR A 125 0.55 -4.16 20.15
N LEU A 126 -0.44 -5.06 20.22
CA LEU A 126 -0.70 -6.04 19.16
C LEU A 126 -1.58 -5.54 18.00
N HIS A 127 -2.24 -4.38 18.12
CA HIS A 127 -3.19 -3.91 17.11
C HIS A 127 -2.69 -2.80 16.19
N ARG A 128 -1.41 -2.40 16.31
CA ARG A 128 -0.80 -1.46 15.37
C ARG A 128 -0.27 -2.21 14.15
N GLY A 129 -1.18 -2.81 13.37
CA GLY A 129 -0.85 -3.41 12.08
C GLY A 129 -0.12 -2.39 11.19
N ASN A 130 0.90 -2.85 10.45
CA ASN A 130 1.63 -1.98 9.53
C ASN A 130 0.66 -1.44 8.47
N THR A 131 0.46 -0.13 8.43
CA THR A 131 -0.40 0.49 7.41
C THR A 131 0.20 0.26 6.01
N THR A 132 -0.63 0.36 4.97
CA THR A 132 -0.20 0.27 3.56
C THR A 132 1.01 1.16 3.28
N ALA A 133 1.05 2.38 3.82
CA ALA A 133 2.18 3.30 3.69
C ALA A 133 3.50 2.73 4.24
N HIS A 134 3.46 2.07 5.42
CA HIS A 134 4.63 1.42 5.98
C HIS A 134 5.10 0.23 5.13
N VAL A 135 4.15 -0.54 4.58
CA VAL A 135 4.46 -1.65 3.68
C VAL A 135 5.11 -1.13 2.40
N CYS A 136 4.56 -0.08 1.79
CA CYS A 136 5.12 0.60 0.62
C CYS A 136 6.55 1.07 0.87
N TRP A 137 6.78 1.73 2.00
CA TRP A 137 8.11 2.19 2.43
C TRP A 137 9.11 1.03 2.56
N HIS A 138 8.74 -0.06 3.24
CA HIS A 138 9.64 -1.19 3.49
C HIS A 138 9.87 -2.10 2.29
N ARG A 139 8.97 -2.07 1.30
CA ARG A 139 9.05 -2.91 0.10
C ARG A 139 9.43 -2.14 -1.16
N ASN A 140 9.72 -0.84 -1.04
CA ASN A 140 9.98 0.06 -2.17
C ASN A 140 8.93 -0.11 -3.28
N THR A 141 7.66 -0.05 -2.90
CA THR A 141 6.52 -0.22 -3.83
C THR A 141 5.56 0.95 -3.69
N SER A 142 4.76 1.19 -4.73
CA SER A 142 3.73 2.22 -4.78
C SER A 142 2.34 1.58 -4.87
N VAL A 143 1.33 2.32 -4.41
CA VAL A 143 -0.10 1.93 -4.51
C VAL A 143 -0.86 3.19 -4.92
N SER A 144 -1.64 3.12 -5.99
CA SER A 144 -2.48 4.22 -6.44
C SER A 144 -3.92 4.09 -6.00
N LYS A 145 -4.69 5.14 -6.28
CA LYS A 145 -6.15 5.16 -6.09
C LYS A 145 -6.84 4.03 -6.85
N LEU A 146 -6.38 3.69 -8.06
CA LEU A 146 -6.94 2.60 -8.85
C LEU A 146 -6.71 1.25 -8.13
N ASP A 147 -5.51 1.04 -7.60
CA ASP A 147 -5.19 -0.18 -6.86
C ASP A 147 -6.08 -0.34 -5.62
N PHE A 148 -6.34 0.77 -4.90
CA PHE A 148 -7.30 0.77 -3.79
C PHE A 148 -8.72 0.41 -4.24
N SER A 149 -9.20 0.96 -5.35
CA SER A 149 -10.53 0.63 -5.90
C SER A 149 -10.65 -0.87 -6.19
N ILE A 150 -9.66 -1.42 -6.89
CA ILE A 150 -9.62 -2.84 -7.24
C ILE A 150 -9.55 -3.71 -5.97
N ALA A 151 -8.78 -3.30 -4.96
CA ALA A 151 -8.68 -4.06 -3.71
C ALA A 151 -9.97 -4.04 -2.89
N ILE A 152 -10.73 -2.95 -2.91
CA ILE A 152 -12.04 -2.84 -2.26
C ILE A 152 -13.06 -3.76 -2.95
N GLU A 153 -13.11 -3.75 -4.28
CA GLU A 153 -14.00 -4.61 -5.06
C GLU A 153 -13.70 -6.12 -4.90
N ASN A 154 -12.45 -6.45 -4.58
CA ASN A 154 -11.98 -7.83 -4.40
C ASN A 154 -11.85 -8.25 -2.94
N GLN A 155 -12.49 -7.54 -2.01
CA GLN A 155 -12.58 -8.01 -0.63
C GLN A 155 -13.26 -9.38 -0.58
N LEU A 156 -12.72 -10.24 0.28
CA LEU A 156 -13.24 -11.58 0.46
C LEU A 156 -12.97 -12.07 1.87
N SER A 157 -13.83 -12.97 2.32
CA SER A 157 -13.62 -13.72 3.55
C SER A 157 -14.02 -15.18 3.35
N GLY A 158 -13.40 -16.08 4.08
CA GLY A 158 -13.74 -17.49 4.00
C GLY A 158 -12.72 -18.40 4.69
N ASN A 159 -13.05 -19.68 4.73
CA ASN A 159 -12.17 -20.69 5.26
C ASN A 159 -11.03 -20.98 4.27
N LEU A 160 -9.80 -20.97 4.79
CA LEU A 160 -8.63 -21.47 4.08
C LEU A 160 -7.87 -22.46 4.95
N LEU A 161 -7.25 -23.44 4.30
CA LEU A 161 -6.27 -24.28 4.96
C LEU A 161 -4.87 -23.76 4.64
N ARG A 162 -4.10 -23.43 5.67
CA ARG A 162 -2.68 -23.05 5.55
C ARG A 162 -1.79 -24.26 5.82
N LYS A 163 -0.84 -24.56 4.95
CA LYS A 163 0.13 -25.65 5.16
C LYS A 163 1.12 -25.30 6.27
N PHE A 164 1.47 -26.27 7.12
CA PHE A 164 2.58 -26.11 8.07
C PHE A 164 3.93 -26.16 7.36
N LYS A 165 4.89 -25.32 7.81
CA LYS A 165 6.23 -25.25 7.19
C LYS A 165 7.00 -26.57 7.27
N ASN A 166 6.96 -27.22 8.42
CA ASN A 166 7.81 -28.37 8.74
C ASN A 166 7.03 -29.70 8.77
N SER A 167 5.77 -29.72 8.32
CA SER A 167 4.96 -30.94 8.30
C SER A 167 3.96 -30.96 7.15
N ASN A 168 3.39 -32.12 6.90
CA ASN A 168 2.34 -32.30 5.89
C ASN A 168 0.94 -31.94 6.39
N GLY A 169 0.84 -31.47 7.64
CA GLY A 169 -0.41 -31.01 8.20
C GLY A 169 -0.86 -29.66 7.64
N TRP A 170 -2.15 -29.39 7.83
CA TRP A 170 -2.82 -28.18 7.42
C TRP A 170 -3.60 -27.60 8.59
N GLN A 171 -3.64 -26.28 8.67
CA GLN A 171 -4.39 -25.54 9.67
C GLN A 171 -5.58 -24.86 9.00
N LYS A 172 -6.80 -25.23 9.39
CA LYS A 172 -8.00 -24.49 8.97
C LYS A 172 -8.06 -23.17 9.74
N LEU A 173 -8.25 -22.07 9.01
CA LEU A 173 -8.34 -20.71 9.52
C LEU A 173 -9.48 -19.99 8.81
N TRP A 174 -10.15 -19.09 9.54
CA TRP A 174 -10.99 -18.08 8.90
C TRP A 174 -10.09 -16.95 8.43
N VAL A 175 -10.18 -16.59 7.15
CA VAL A 175 -9.30 -15.59 6.55
C VAL A 175 -10.14 -14.46 5.96
N VAL A 176 -9.71 -13.23 6.24
CA VAL A 176 -10.29 -12.02 5.67
C VAL A 176 -9.23 -11.31 4.85
N PHE A 177 -9.51 -11.04 3.58
CA PHE A 177 -8.68 -10.21 2.72
C PHE A 177 -9.29 -8.82 2.58
N THR A 178 -8.57 -7.82 3.05
CA THR A 178 -8.92 -6.40 2.89
C THR A 178 -7.66 -5.55 2.98
N ASN A 179 -7.66 -4.36 2.37
CA ASN A 179 -6.54 -3.43 2.41
C ASN A 179 -5.19 -4.10 2.07
N PHE A 180 -5.17 -4.87 0.99
CA PHE A 180 -4.00 -5.64 0.51
C PHE A 180 -3.41 -6.62 1.55
N THR A 181 -4.17 -7.01 2.57
CA THR A 181 -3.68 -7.79 3.71
C THR A 181 -4.61 -8.96 4.00
N LEU A 182 -4.02 -10.13 4.27
CA LEU A 182 -4.74 -11.27 4.82
C LEU A 182 -4.71 -11.21 6.34
N PHE A 183 -5.87 -11.29 6.97
CA PHE A 183 -6.04 -11.42 8.41
C PHE A 183 -6.50 -12.84 8.72
N PHE A 184 -5.81 -13.49 9.65
CA PHE A 184 -6.07 -14.88 10.02
C PHE A 184 -6.74 -14.94 11.38
N TYR A 185 -7.85 -15.64 11.48
CA TYR A 185 -8.62 -15.87 12.70
C TYR A 185 -8.73 -17.37 12.97
N LYS A 186 -8.94 -17.76 14.23
CA LYS A 186 -9.19 -19.16 14.59
C LYS A 186 -10.59 -19.56 14.14
N THR A 187 -11.56 -18.67 14.35
CA THR A 187 -12.96 -18.81 13.92
C THR A 187 -13.48 -17.51 13.31
N HIS A 188 -14.67 -17.54 12.71
CA HIS A 188 -15.30 -16.35 12.13
C HIS A 188 -15.94 -15.42 13.17
N GLU A 189 -16.09 -15.89 14.41
CA GLU A 189 -16.66 -15.15 15.55
C GLU A 189 -15.60 -14.40 16.35
N ASP A 190 -14.31 -14.66 16.07
CA ASP A 190 -13.21 -14.02 16.76
C ASP A 190 -13.14 -12.52 16.44
N GLU A 191 -13.06 -11.68 17.47
CA GLU A 191 -12.98 -10.22 17.31
C GLU A 191 -11.60 -9.74 16.80
N TYR A 192 -10.54 -10.52 17.09
CA TYR A 192 -9.15 -10.13 16.82
C TYR A 192 -8.40 -11.18 16.01
N PRO A 193 -7.61 -10.76 15.01
CA PRO A 193 -6.83 -11.69 14.21
C PRO A 193 -5.64 -12.26 14.98
N LEU A 194 -5.36 -13.55 14.78
CA LEU A 194 -4.16 -14.23 15.24
C LEU A 194 -2.88 -13.67 14.60
N ALA A 195 -2.99 -13.29 13.33
CA ALA A 195 -1.88 -12.76 12.54
C ALA A 195 -2.40 -11.99 11.32
N SER A 196 -1.53 -11.16 10.75
CA SER A 196 -1.77 -10.46 9.49
C SER A 196 -0.62 -10.67 8.52
N LEU A 197 -0.91 -10.77 7.22
CA LEU A 197 0.07 -10.91 6.15
C LEU A 197 -0.20 -9.88 5.04
N PRO A 198 0.54 -8.76 5.00
CA PRO A 198 0.44 -7.80 3.91
C PRO A 198 0.96 -8.40 2.61
N LEU A 199 0.18 -8.31 1.54
CA LEU A 199 0.41 -8.99 0.26
C LEU A 199 1.10 -8.14 -0.81
N LEU A 200 1.31 -6.84 -0.60
CA LEU A 200 2.01 -5.99 -1.59
C LEU A 200 3.39 -6.57 -1.96
N GLY A 201 3.59 -6.93 -3.23
CA GLY A 201 4.83 -7.55 -3.71
C GLY A 201 4.86 -9.08 -3.62
N TYR A 202 3.87 -9.74 -3.00
CA TYR A 202 3.73 -11.20 -3.10
C TYR A 202 3.26 -11.58 -4.50
N SER A 203 3.84 -12.65 -5.05
CA SER A 203 3.29 -13.33 -6.21
C SER A 203 2.33 -14.43 -5.77
N VAL A 204 1.11 -14.40 -6.31
CA VAL A 204 0.16 -15.51 -6.23
C VAL A 204 0.37 -16.40 -7.44
N THR A 205 0.70 -17.68 -7.21
CA THR A 205 0.87 -18.70 -8.26
C THR A 205 0.14 -19.99 -7.87
N HIS A 206 -0.10 -20.86 -8.84
CA HIS A 206 -0.56 -22.22 -8.56
C HIS A 206 0.58 -23.01 -7.91
N ALA A 207 0.25 -23.95 -7.01
CA ALA A 207 1.24 -24.91 -6.55
C ALA A 207 1.59 -25.86 -7.71
N GLY A 208 2.88 -26.03 -7.97
CA GLY A 208 3.35 -26.87 -9.08
C GLY A 208 3.26 -28.36 -8.73
N GLU A 209 3.13 -29.22 -9.73
CA GLU A 209 3.11 -30.68 -9.55
C GLU A 209 4.39 -31.20 -8.86
N SER A 210 5.53 -30.53 -9.08
CA SER A 210 6.83 -30.86 -8.47
C SER A 210 6.93 -30.55 -6.98
N GLU A 211 6.01 -29.75 -6.41
CA GLU A 211 6.02 -29.41 -4.98
C GLU A 211 5.39 -30.52 -4.11
N ASN A 212 4.95 -31.62 -4.74
CA ASN A 212 4.39 -32.82 -4.12
C ASN A 212 3.19 -32.54 -3.21
N ILE A 213 2.48 -31.44 -3.46
CA ILE A 213 1.25 -31.07 -2.77
C ILE A 213 0.08 -31.69 -3.54
N HIS A 214 -0.19 -32.98 -3.29
CA HIS A 214 -1.28 -33.74 -3.92
C HIS A 214 -2.64 -33.33 -3.34
N ARG A 215 -3.08 -32.11 -3.62
CA ARG A 215 -4.39 -31.57 -3.22
C ARG A 215 -4.90 -30.61 -4.29
N ASP A 216 -6.16 -30.73 -4.63
CA ASP A 216 -6.82 -29.79 -5.53
C ASP A 216 -6.95 -28.40 -4.87
N HIS A 217 -6.95 -27.37 -5.72
CA HIS A 217 -7.21 -25.97 -5.36
C HIS A 217 -6.20 -25.34 -4.38
N VAL A 218 -4.91 -25.60 -4.61
CA VAL A 218 -3.81 -25.04 -3.81
C VAL A 218 -3.13 -23.89 -4.55
N PHE A 219 -3.04 -22.74 -3.89
CA PHE A 219 -2.25 -21.60 -4.35
C PHE A 219 -1.08 -21.33 -3.42
N LYS A 220 -0.04 -20.74 -4.01
CA LYS A 220 1.23 -20.38 -3.38
C LYS A 220 1.35 -18.86 -3.35
N LEU A 221 1.66 -18.32 -2.18
CA LEU A 221 2.12 -16.96 -2.01
C LEU A 221 3.62 -16.96 -1.82
N HIS A 222 4.33 -16.20 -2.64
CA HIS A 222 5.78 -16.12 -2.60
C HIS A 222 6.26 -14.67 -2.61
N PHE A 223 7.17 -14.34 -1.69
CA PHE A 223 7.86 -13.05 -1.65
C PHE A 223 9.25 -13.22 -1.07
N LYS A 224 10.29 -13.01 -1.90
CA LYS A 224 11.70 -13.23 -1.52
C LYS A 224 11.90 -14.64 -0.96
N SER A 225 12.30 -14.79 0.30
CA SER A 225 12.45 -16.09 0.96
C SER A 225 11.17 -16.61 1.63
N HIS A 226 10.09 -15.83 1.65
CA HIS A 226 8.83 -16.22 2.29
C HIS A 226 7.92 -16.96 1.32
N ILE A 227 7.54 -18.18 1.69
CA ILE A 227 6.61 -19.02 0.94
C ILE A 227 5.49 -19.48 1.87
N TYR A 228 4.25 -19.35 1.40
CA TYR A 228 3.06 -19.87 2.05
C TYR A 228 2.20 -20.63 1.05
N TYR A 229 1.60 -21.73 1.50
CA TYR A 229 0.65 -22.52 0.72
C TYR A 229 -0.72 -22.48 1.38
N PHE A 230 -1.73 -22.23 0.56
CA PHE A 230 -3.12 -22.16 0.97
C PHE A 230 -3.97 -23.04 0.07
N ARG A 231 -4.96 -23.70 0.67
CA ARG A 231 -5.95 -24.52 -0.04
C ARG A 231 -7.34 -23.96 0.24
N THR A 232 -8.15 -23.87 -0.82
CA THR A 232 -9.56 -23.50 -0.73
C THR A 232 -10.45 -24.74 -0.66
N GLU A 233 -11.71 -24.54 -0.23
CA GLU A 233 -12.71 -25.62 -0.16
C GLU A 233 -13.33 -25.93 -1.53
N SER A 234 -13.26 -25.00 -2.50
CA SER A 234 -13.79 -25.19 -3.86
C SER A 234 -12.96 -24.47 -4.92
N GLU A 235 -13.17 -24.85 -6.17
CA GLU A 235 -12.65 -24.18 -7.36
C GLU A 235 -13.14 -22.73 -7.47
N TYR A 236 -14.41 -22.47 -7.15
CA TYR A 236 -14.94 -21.11 -7.14
C TYR A 236 -14.13 -20.19 -6.21
N PHE A 237 -13.87 -20.64 -4.98
CA PHE A 237 -13.06 -19.86 -4.04
C PHE A 237 -11.62 -19.77 -4.54
N PHE A 238 -11.07 -20.83 -5.11
CA PHE A 238 -9.74 -20.82 -5.70
C PHE A 238 -9.57 -19.70 -6.73
N GLU A 239 -10.48 -19.62 -7.70
CA GLU A 239 -10.48 -18.57 -8.71
C GLU A 239 -10.66 -17.17 -8.10
N ARG A 240 -11.50 -17.03 -7.07
CA ARG A 240 -11.65 -15.76 -6.35
C ARG A 240 -10.39 -15.33 -5.61
N TYR A 241 -9.70 -16.26 -4.94
CA TYR A 241 -8.42 -15.98 -4.26
C TYR A 241 -7.29 -15.72 -5.27
N SER A 242 -7.29 -16.35 -6.44
CA SER A 242 -6.37 -16.03 -7.52
C SER A 242 -6.53 -14.60 -8.03
N LYS A 243 -7.74 -14.03 -7.98
CA LYS A 243 -7.96 -12.62 -8.34
C LYS A 243 -7.30 -11.61 -7.42
N ILE A 244 -6.92 -11.98 -6.19
CA ILE A 244 -6.09 -11.15 -5.29
C ILE A 244 -4.78 -10.73 -5.99
N HIS A 245 -4.29 -11.53 -6.92
CA HIS A 245 -3.14 -11.19 -7.75
C HIS A 245 -3.31 -9.85 -8.47
N TYR A 246 -4.50 -9.60 -9.03
CA TYR A 246 -4.79 -8.35 -9.74
C TYR A 246 -4.86 -7.16 -8.78
N SER A 247 -5.30 -7.37 -7.55
CA SER A 247 -5.32 -6.32 -6.53
C SER A 247 -3.94 -6.01 -5.93
N THR A 248 -2.96 -6.90 -6.10
CA THR A 248 -1.64 -6.77 -5.44
C THR A 248 -0.50 -6.54 -6.42
N LYS A 249 -0.76 -6.66 -7.73
CA LYS A 249 0.17 -6.29 -8.80
C LYS A 249 -0.39 -5.14 -9.63
N ARG A 250 0.35 -4.04 -9.69
CA ARG A 250 0.25 -3.09 -10.80
C ARG A 250 0.87 -3.70 -12.05
N TYR A 251 0.04 -4.14 -12.99
CA TYR A 251 0.49 -4.47 -14.34
C TYR A 251 1.11 -3.23 -14.98
N SER A 252 2.39 -3.29 -15.33
CA SER A 252 2.95 -2.41 -16.35
C SER A 252 2.58 -2.98 -17.72
N LYS A 253 2.09 -2.12 -18.60
CA LYS A 253 1.83 -2.47 -19.99
C LYS A 253 3.19 -2.68 -20.65
N GLN A 254 3.70 -3.92 -20.68
CA GLN A 254 4.85 -4.26 -21.52
C GLN A 254 4.48 -3.90 -22.96
N ARG A 255 5.01 -2.80 -23.48
CA ARG A 255 4.99 -2.55 -24.92
C ARG A 255 5.78 -3.67 -25.56
N SER A 256 5.09 -4.53 -26.31
CA SER A 256 5.75 -5.51 -27.16
C SER A 256 6.60 -4.74 -28.18
N GLY A 257 7.91 -4.73 -27.94
CA GLY A 257 8.87 -4.24 -28.91
C GLY A 257 8.81 -5.12 -30.15
N ARG A 258 8.06 -4.70 -31.17
CA ARG A 258 8.39 -5.06 -32.55
C ARG A 258 9.70 -4.37 -32.87
N ARG A 259 10.82 -5.10 -32.78
CA ARG A 259 12.03 -4.72 -33.48
C ARG A 259 11.73 -4.85 -34.98
N PHE A 260 11.98 -3.76 -35.71
CA PHE A 260 12.09 -3.78 -37.16
C PHE A 260 13.32 -4.58 -37.58
#